data_AF-A0A072PHE8-F1
#
_entry.id   AF-A0A072PHE8-F1
#
_cell.length_a   1.000
_cell.length_b   1.000
_cell.length_c   1.000
_cell.angle_alpha   90.00
_cell.angle_beta   90.00
_cell.angle_gamma   90.00
#
_symmetry.space_group_name_H-M   'P 1'
#
loop_
_entity.id
_entity.type
_entity.pdbx_description
1 polymer ?
#
loop_
_entity_poly.entity_id
_entity_poly.type
_entity_poly.pdbx_seq_one_letter_code
_entity_poly.pdbx_strand_id
1 'polypeptide(L)'
;MRPLRALSATLPLAFATLSLAFIITAFVSREWAKQDFFSPNLQITDWDPDNPLYTLYRSPFTVCTVEEIPGTSGDGLDSTFDVSCERYRAYGRGKTSCELPSDTGTTSGPTNGDARMCEQVHYAGNLIIAALAFSCLAFVLCVVLFLFSFITYGHRPAPVSGANGGATTTASETKGRRGRRAAYATLRSCFLCAAAVSAMATFLAQCFGILGLVQSQPDNGLYASFLNGNSVLDGDLSHAPWVQGWALSVYATLGWLCAALAAGTAAGWYRS
;
A
#
# COMPACT_ATOMS: atom_id res chain seq x y z
N MET A 1 -21.83 -10.34 30.37
CA MET A 1 -22.19 -9.93 28.98
C MET A 1 -21.66 -8.56 28.54
N ARG A 2 -21.19 -7.66 29.43
CA ARG A 2 -20.53 -6.39 29.04
C ARG A 2 -19.14 -6.52 28.35
N PRO A 3 -18.24 -7.46 28.70
CA PRO A 3 -16.89 -7.50 28.10
C PRO A 3 -16.89 -7.96 26.63
N LEU A 4 -17.77 -8.90 26.26
CA LEU A 4 -17.90 -9.39 24.88
C LEU A 4 -18.32 -8.29 23.89
N ARG A 5 -19.08 -7.28 24.35
CA ARG A 5 -19.55 -6.16 23.51
C ARG A 5 -18.55 -5.01 23.40
N ALA A 6 -17.66 -4.86 24.38
CA ALA A 6 -16.53 -3.93 24.27
C ALA A 6 -15.50 -4.46 23.26
N LEU A 7 -15.22 -5.77 23.33
CA LEU A 7 -14.30 -6.46 22.40
C LEU A 7 -14.77 -6.37 20.94
N SER A 8 -16.08 -6.46 20.69
CA SER A 8 -16.64 -6.43 19.34
C SER A 8 -16.56 -5.07 18.65
N ALA A 9 -16.45 -3.97 19.42
CA ALA A 9 -16.30 -2.62 18.88
C ALA A 9 -14.84 -2.19 18.74
N THR A 10 -13.94 -2.72 19.58
CA THR A 10 -12.50 -2.38 19.54
C THR A 10 -11.75 -3.07 18.41
N LEU A 11 -12.14 -4.30 18.04
CA LEU A 11 -11.46 -5.06 16.99
C LEU A 11 -11.53 -4.40 15.60
N PRO A 12 -12.70 -3.96 15.09
CA PRO A 12 -12.75 -3.25 13.82
C PRO A 12 -11.89 -1.98 13.80
N LEU A 13 -11.85 -1.25 14.92
CA LEU A 13 -11.05 -0.03 15.06
C LEU A 13 -9.54 -0.34 15.03
N ALA A 14 -9.10 -1.38 15.75
CA ALA A 14 -7.71 -1.80 15.74
C ALA A 14 -7.26 -2.20 14.33
N PHE A 15 -8.06 -3.00 13.62
CA PHE A 15 -7.75 -3.40 12.24
C PHE A 15 -7.80 -2.23 11.26
N ALA A 16 -8.77 -1.32 11.38
CA ALA A 16 -8.82 -0.11 10.55
C ALA A 16 -7.60 0.80 10.77
N THR A 17 -7.12 0.91 12.01
CA THR A 17 -5.91 1.68 12.36
C THR A 17 -4.66 1.04 11.75
N LEU A 18 -4.49 -0.27 11.90
CA LEU A 18 -3.38 -1.00 11.31
C LEU A 18 -3.39 -0.92 9.78
N SER A 19 -4.57 -1.09 9.17
CA SER A 19 -4.75 -0.96 7.72
C SER A 19 -4.31 0.43 7.23
N LEU A 20 -4.79 1.50 7.86
CA LEU A 20 -4.41 2.86 7.50
C LEU A 20 -2.90 3.09 7.63
N ALA A 21 -2.28 2.64 8.73
CA ALA A 21 -0.84 2.76 8.94
C ALA A 21 -0.05 2.05 7.84
N PHE A 22 -0.37 0.78 7.54
CA PHE A 22 0.34 0.02 6.50
C PHE A 22 0.11 0.56 5.10
N ILE A 23 -1.09 1.05 4.76
CA ILE A 23 -1.37 1.66 3.47
C ILE A 23 -0.59 2.98 3.32
N ILE A 24 -0.51 3.81 4.37
CA ILE A 24 0.32 5.02 4.36
C ILE A 24 1.80 4.64 4.15
N THR A 25 2.31 3.65 4.90
CA THR A 25 3.70 3.20 4.77
C THR A 25 3.98 2.66 3.36
N ALA A 26 3.07 1.86 2.79
CA ALA A 26 3.18 1.39 1.41
C ALA A 26 3.19 2.58 0.42
N PHE A 27 2.29 3.55 0.60
CA PHE A 27 2.19 4.73 -0.27
C PHE A 27 3.43 5.61 -0.26
N VAL A 28 4.07 5.82 0.90
CA VAL A 28 5.26 6.69 1.02
C VAL A 28 6.57 5.95 0.77
N SER A 29 6.57 4.62 0.78
CA SER A 29 7.80 3.84 0.63
C SER A 29 8.30 3.84 -0.81
N ARG A 30 9.63 3.96 -0.95
CA ARG A 30 10.36 3.74 -2.20
C ARG A 30 10.59 2.25 -2.49
N GLU A 31 10.47 1.40 -1.48
CA GLU A 31 10.84 -0.03 -1.52
C GLU A 31 9.71 -0.91 -2.03
N TRP A 32 9.08 -0.53 -3.14
CA TRP A 32 8.14 -1.42 -3.83
C TRP A 32 8.91 -2.48 -4.60
N ALA A 33 9.93 -2.08 -5.33
CA ALA A 33 10.91 -2.97 -5.92
C ALA A 33 12.33 -2.47 -5.59
N LYS A 34 13.27 -3.41 -5.55
CA LYS A 34 14.69 -3.12 -5.40
C LYS A 34 15.53 -3.92 -6.37
N GLN A 35 16.71 -3.40 -6.68
CA GLN A 35 17.72 -4.05 -7.50
C GLN A 35 19.09 -3.80 -6.86
N ASP A 36 19.80 -4.87 -6.57
CA ASP A 36 21.12 -4.82 -5.93
C ASP A 36 22.21 -4.85 -7.02
N PHE A 37 23.22 -3.99 -6.92
CA PHE A 37 24.34 -3.88 -7.86
C PHE A 37 25.63 -4.37 -7.21
N PHE A 38 26.46 -5.05 -7.98
CA PHE A 38 27.71 -5.70 -7.54
C PHE A 38 28.87 -5.23 -8.40
N SER A 39 30.10 -5.48 -7.93
CA SER A 39 31.29 -5.11 -8.70
C SER A 39 31.31 -5.80 -10.07
N PRO A 40 31.56 -5.08 -11.16
CA PRO A 40 31.67 -5.68 -12.50
C PRO A 40 32.85 -6.64 -12.61
N ASN A 41 33.80 -6.59 -11.66
CA ASN A 41 34.94 -7.49 -11.59
C ASN A 41 34.62 -8.85 -10.94
N LEU A 42 33.44 -9.00 -10.34
CA LEU A 42 33.00 -10.24 -9.70
C LEU A 42 32.13 -11.05 -10.63
N GLN A 43 32.29 -12.38 -10.60
CA GLN A 43 31.34 -13.28 -11.25
C GLN A 43 30.07 -13.36 -10.40
N ILE A 44 28.94 -13.71 -11.04
CA ILE A 44 27.63 -13.84 -10.37
C ILE A 44 27.69 -14.82 -9.19
N THR A 45 28.52 -15.86 -9.27
CA THR A 45 28.72 -16.83 -8.18
C THR A 45 29.42 -16.26 -6.95
N ASP A 46 30.13 -15.14 -7.13
CA ASP A 46 30.93 -14.49 -6.09
C ASP A 46 30.21 -13.25 -5.52
N TRP A 47 28.96 -13.00 -5.94
CA TRP A 47 28.16 -11.92 -5.39
C TRP A 47 27.77 -12.22 -3.94
N ASP A 48 28.13 -11.31 -3.05
CA ASP A 48 27.70 -11.34 -1.67
C ASP A 48 26.39 -10.54 -1.52
N PRO A 49 25.22 -11.20 -1.41
CA PRO A 49 23.93 -10.51 -1.32
C PRO A 49 23.80 -9.63 -0.07
N ASP A 50 24.63 -9.85 0.96
CA ASP A 50 24.63 -9.03 2.16
C ASP A 50 25.47 -7.74 1.99
N ASN A 51 26.26 -7.63 0.91
CA ASN A 51 27.15 -6.49 0.67
C ASN A 51 27.18 -6.06 -0.83
N PRO A 52 26.05 -5.58 -1.38
CA PRO A 52 26.05 -4.95 -2.70
C PRO A 52 26.80 -3.61 -2.68
N LEU A 53 27.32 -3.17 -3.84
CA LEU A 53 27.92 -1.83 -4.00
C LEU A 53 26.89 -0.73 -3.72
N TYR A 54 25.67 -0.90 -4.26
CA TYR A 54 24.53 -0.05 -3.99
C TYR A 54 23.22 -0.79 -4.34
N THR A 55 22.10 -0.25 -3.85
CA THR A 55 20.76 -0.75 -4.16
C THR A 55 19.92 0.36 -4.76
N LEU A 56 19.33 0.12 -5.93
CA LEU A 56 18.33 1.00 -6.51
C LEU A 56 16.93 0.58 -6.06
N TYR A 57 16.06 1.57 -5.90
CA TYR A 57 14.67 1.38 -5.50
C TYR A 57 13.72 2.03 -6.50
N ARG A 58 12.57 1.40 -6.70
CA ARG A 58 11.48 1.94 -7.52
C ARG A 58 10.14 1.74 -6.84
N SER A 59 9.29 2.75 -6.95
CA SER A 59 7.87 2.74 -6.58
C SER A 59 7.06 3.58 -7.57
N PRO A 60 5.71 3.52 -7.53
CA PRO A 60 4.87 4.34 -8.42
C PRO A 60 5.04 5.86 -8.27
N PHE A 61 5.78 6.32 -7.26
CA PHE A 61 6.02 7.75 -7.03
C PHE A 61 7.48 8.06 -6.75
N THR A 62 8.39 7.08 -6.76
CA THR A 62 9.80 7.32 -6.44
C THR A 62 10.68 6.45 -7.31
N VAL A 63 11.65 7.05 -7.97
CA VAL A 63 12.69 6.34 -8.70
C VAL A 63 14.02 6.79 -8.14
N CYS A 64 14.87 5.83 -7.77
CA CYS A 64 16.23 6.10 -7.35
C CYS A 64 17.20 5.83 -8.50
N THR A 65 18.20 6.70 -8.59
CA THR A 65 19.29 6.67 -9.56
C THR A 65 20.62 6.70 -8.82
N VAL A 66 21.68 6.29 -9.51
CA VAL A 66 23.04 6.34 -9.00
C VAL A 66 23.84 7.37 -9.77
N GLU A 67 24.64 8.16 -9.06
CA GLU A 67 25.70 8.98 -9.62
C GLU A 67 27.04 8.42 -9.15
N GLU A 68 27.92 8.08 -10.10
CA GLU A 68 29.28 7.65 -9.79
C GLU A 68 30.15 8.89 -9.54
N ILE A 69 30.67 8.99 -8.32
CA ILE A 69 31.59 10.06 -7.94
C ILE A 69 33.00 9.48 -8.06
N PRO A 70 33.80 9.92 -9.06
CA PRO A 70 35.14 9.41 -9.25
C PRO A 70 36.02 9.76 -8.05
N GLY A 71 36.73 8.76 -7.52
CA GLY A 71 37.71 8.93 -6.45
C GLY A 71 38.83 9.89 -6.85
N THR A 72 39.44 10.52 -5.84
CA THR A 72 40.55 11.47 -6.05
C THR A 72 41.87 10.76 -6.41
N SER A 73 41.98 9.46 -6.17
CA SER A 73 43.08 8.61 -6.61
C SER A 73 42.78 8.03 -7.99
N GLY A 74 43.55 8.44 -9.01
CA GLY A 74 43.39 8.07 -10.42
C GLY A 74 43.55 6.58 -10.78
N ASP A 75 43.42 5.66 -9.82
CA ASP A 75 43.55 4.21 -10.00
C ASP A 75 42.19 3.51 -10.22
N GLY A 76 41.07 4.24 -10.31
CA GLY A 76 39.76 3.71 -10.68
C GLY A 76 39.13 2.72 -9.69
N LEU A 77 39.81 2.44 -8.56
CA LEU A 77 39.42 1.46 -7.54
C LEU A 77 38.65 2.06 -6.35
N ASP A 78 38.47 3.39 -6.33
CA ASP A 78 37.88 4.12 -5.20
C ASP A 78 36.74 5.03 -5.68
N SER A 79 35.88 4.53 -6.58
CA SER A 79 34.65 5.23 -6.93
C SER A 79 33.61 5.05 -5.83
N THR A 80 33.04 6.17 -5.39
CA THR A 80 31.93 6.18 -4.44
C THR A 80 30.63 6.38 -5.21
N PHE A 81 29.62 5.57 -4.89
CA PHE A 81 28.30 5.66 -5.51
C PHE A 81 27.35 6.45 -4.60
N ASP A 82 26.75 7.52 -5.13
CA ASP A 82 25.68 8.24 -4.44
C ASP A 82 24.32 7.85 -5.02
N VAL A 83 23.37 7.49 -4.15
CA VAL A 83 22.02 7.05 -4.55
C VAL A 83 21.03 8.17 -4.26
N SER A 84 20.62 8.89 -5.31
CA SER A 84 19.62 9.94 -5.25
C SER A 84 18.23 9.39 -5.59
N CYS A 85 17.21 9.74 -4.81
CA CYS A 85 15.83 9.34 -5.09
C CYS A 85 14.95 10.55 -5.40
N GLU A 86 14.31 10.55 -6.55
CA GLU A 86 13.36 11.59 -6.94
C GLU A 86 11.93 11.14 -6.72
N ARG A 87 11.11 12.04 -6.16
CA ARG A 87 9.68 11.82 -5.97
C ARG A 87 8.88 12.45 -7.10
N TYR A 88 8.16 11.61 -7.83
CA TYR A 88 7.34 11.99 -8.97
C TYR A 88 5.88 12.24 -8.57
N ARG A 89 5.18 13.00 -9.41
CA ARG A 89 3.75 13.25 -9.27
C ARG A 89 2.98 12.05 -9.82
N ALA A 90 1.75 11.88 -9.35
CA ALA A 90 0.83 10.86 -9.86
C ALA A 90 0.38 11.11 -11.31
N TYR A 91 0.53 12.34 -11.81
CA TYR A 91 0.15 12.72 -13.17
C TYR A 91 0.97 13.91 -13.68
N GLY A 92 1.02 14.03 -15.01
CA GLY A 92 1.65 15.14 -15.73
C GLY A 92 2.83 14.68 -16.57
N ARG A 93 2.95 15.22 -17.78
CA ARG A 93 4.06 14.92 -18.70
C ARG A 93 5.40 15.38 -18.14
N GLY A 94 6.43 14.54 -18.21
CA GLY A 94 7.76 14.83 -17.67
C GLY A 94 7.81 14.86 -16.14
N LYS A 95 6.81 14.27 -15.47
CA LYS A 95 6.61 14.39 -14.01
C LYS A 95 6.21 13.09 -13.34
N THR A 96 6.22 11.97 -14.05
CA THR A 96 5.81 10.68 -13.51
C THR A 96 6.96 9.70 -13.39
N SER A 97 6.79 8.66 -12.57
CA SER A 97 7.83 7.65 -12.33
C SER A 97 8.05 6.69 -13.49
N CYS A 98 7.17 6.69 -14.51
CA CYS A 98 7.35 5.91 -15.73
C CYS A 98 6.79 6.66 -16.94
N GLU A 99 7.64 6.88 -17.94
CA GLU A 99 7.32 7.60 -19.16
C GLU A 99 7.77 6.81 -20.38
N LEU A 100 7.05 6.99 -21.49
CA LEU A 100 7.44 6.39 -22.75
C LEU A 100 8.62 7.16 -23.36
N PRO A 101 9.55 6.48 -24.06
CA PRO A 101 10.59 7.16 -24.82
C PRO A 101 10.06 8.18 -25.84
N SER A 102 8.85 7.95 -26.37
CA SER A 102 8.16 8.90 -27.25
C SER A 102 7.76 10.20 -26.55
N ASP A 103 7.57 10.17 -25.23
CA ASP A 103 7.11 11.32 -24.44
C ASP A 103 8.27 12.20 -23.97
N THR A 104 9.40 11.56 -23.63
CA THR A 104 10.64 12.20 -23.16
C THR A 104 11.59 12.56 -24.31
N GLY A 105 11.43 11.94 -25.49
CA GLY A 105 12.33 12.13 -26.63
C GLY A 105 13.70 11.48 -26.43
N THR A 106 13.86 10.63 -25.41
CA THR A 106 15.10 9.91 -25.09
C THR A 106 14.77 8.43 -24.86
N THR A 107 15.65 7.54 -25.27
CA THR A 107 15.57 6.10 -24.93
C THR A 107 16.30 5.77 -23.63
N SER A 108 17.25 6.64 -23.23
CA SER A 108 18.05 6.52 -22.03
C SER A 108 17.48 7.41 -20.93
N GLY A 109 16.93 6.80 -19.88
CA GLY A 109 16.42 7.55 -18.73
C GLY A 109 15.92 6.61 -17.63
N PRO A 110 16.08 7.00 -16.35
CA PRO A 110 15.71 6.15 -15.21
C PRO A 110 14.20 5.94 -15.08
N THR A 111 13.41 6.83 -15.68
CA THR A 111 11.94 6.78 -15.75
C THR A 111 11.43 6.22 -17.07
N ASN A 112 12.29 5.95 -18.06
CA ASN A 112 11.83 5.43 -19.35
C ASN A 112 11.43 3.96 -19.20
N GLY A 113 10.22 3.61 -19.66
CA GLY A 113 9.71 2.25 -19.68
C GLY A 113 8.91 1.97 -20.95
N ASP A 114 8.64 0.69 -21.21
CA ASP A 114 7.72 0.32 -22.28
C ASP A 114 6.26 0.64 -21.89
N ALA A 115 5.35 0.64 -22.87
CA ALA A 115 3.94 0.98 -22.64
C ALA A 115 3.27 0.11 -21.58
N ARG A 116 3.60 -1.19 -21.56
CA ARG A 116 3.01 -2.17 -20.63
C ARG A 116 3.49 -1.90 -19.21
N MET A 117 4.79 -1.70 -19.01
CA MET A 117 5.40 -1.36 -17.74
C MET A 117 4.81 -0.07 -17.20
N CYS A 118 4.79 1.00 -18.00
CA CYS A 118 4.29 2.28 -17.54
C CYS A 118 2.80 2.23 -17.19
N GLU A 119 1.98 1.58 -18.02
CA GLU A 119 0.55 1.40 -17.70
C GLU A 119 0.36 0.70 -16.34
N GLN A 120 1.10 -0.38 -16.07
CA GLN A 120 1.02 -1.11 -14.81
C GLN A 120 1.49 -0.28 -13.61
N VAL A 121 2.59 0.48 -13.75
CA VAL A 121 3.10 1.38 -12.70
C VAL A 121 2.10 2.49 -12.39
N HIS A 122 1.48 3.08 -13.43
CA HIS A 122 0.45 4.10 -13.27
C HIS A 122 -0.82 3.55 -12.61
N TYR A 123 -1.28 2.36 -12.99
CA TYR A 123 -2.39 1.70 -12.30
C TYR A 123 -2.07 1.44 -10.84
N ALA A 124 -0.88 0.92 -10.54
CA ALA A 124 -0.44 0.68 -9.17
C ALA A 124 -0.48 1.95 -8.32
N GLY A 125 0.05 3.06 -8.86
CA GLY A 125 0.03 4.38 -8.22
C GLY A 125 -1.39 4.90 -7.96
N ASN A 126 -2.24 4.88 -8.98
CA ASN A 126 -3.62 5.36 -8.86
C ASN A 126 -4.45 4.51 -7.87
N LEU A 127 -4.26 3.20 -7.90
CA LEU A 127 -4.95 2.28 -6.99
C LEU A 127 -4.49 2.45 -5.54
N ILE A 128 -3.21 2.70 -5.27
CA ILE A 128 -2.75 2.95 -3.89
C ILE A 128 -3.24 4.32 -3.37
N ILE A 129 -3.37 5.34 -4.23
CA ILE A 129 -4.02 6.62 -3.87
C ILE A 129 -5.48 6.39 -3.51
N ALA A 130 -6.21 5.64 -4.34
CA ALA A 130 -7.61 5.29 -4.07
C ALA A 130 -7.72 4.51 -2.75
N ALA A 131 -6.86 3.51 -2.54
CA ALA A 131 -6.80 2.73 -1.31
C ALA A 131 -6.61 3.59 -0.07
N LEU A 132 -5.71 4.58 -0.13
CA LEU A 132 -5.45 5.52 0.94
C LEU A 132 -6.69 6.39 1.24
N ALA A 133 -7.34 6.94 0.21
CA ALA A 133 -8.54 7.76 0.37
C ALA A 133 -9.69 6.97 1.02
N PHE A 134 -9.94 5.75 0.55
CA PHE A 134 -10.96 4.87 1.11
C PHE A 134 -10.60 4.35 2.51
N SER A 135 -9.31 4.12 2.80
CA SER A 135 -8.85 3.75 4.14
C SER A 135 -9.08 4.88 5.15
N CYS A 136 -8.76 6.12 4.79
CA CYS A 136 -9.06 7.30 5.60
C CYS A 136 -10.56 7.43 5.88
N LEU A 137 -11.40 7.29 4.85
CA LEU A 137 -12.86 7.32 5.01
C LEU A 137 -13.36 6.19 5.93
N ALA A 138 -12.86 4.96 5.73
CA ALA A 138 -13.21 3.81 6.57
C ALA A 138 -12.79 4.04 8.02
N PHE A 139 -11.59 4.58 8.26
CA PHE A 139 -11.11 4.90 9.60
C PHE A 139 -12.01 5.91 10.30
N VAL A 140 -12.34 7.03 9.64
CA VAL A 140 -13.24 8.06 10.20
C VAL A 140 -14.61 7.48 10.52
N LEU A 141 -15.20 6.71 9.60
CA LEU A 141 -16.49 6.05 9.84
C LEU A 141 -16.43 5.05 10.99
N CYS A 142 -15.32 4.31 11.12
CA CYS A 142 -15.09 3.37 12.21
C CYS A 142 -15.04 4.09 13.57
N VAL A 143 -14.31 5.21 13.65
CA VAL A 143 -14.23 6.05 14.86
C VAL A 143 -15.63 6.56 15.24
N VAL A 144 -16.41 7.05 14.27
CA VAL A 144 -17.79 7.51 14.52
C VAL A 144 -18.67 6.37 15.05
N LEU A 145 -18.60 5.18 14.45
CA LEU A 145 -19.35 3.99 14.89
C LEU A 145 -18.93 3.52 16.28
N PHE A 146 -17.64 3.58 16.58
CA PHE A 146 -17.07 3.27 17.89
C PHE A 146 -17.62 4.23 18.94
N LEU A 147 -17.51 5.54 18.74
CA LEU A 147 -18.03 6.56 19.66
C LEU A 147 -19.55 6.45 19.85
N PHE A 148 -20.29 6.26 18.76
CA PHE A 148 -21.75 6.07 18.83
C PHE A 148 -22.10 4.88 19.72
N SER A 149 -21.36 3.79 19.61
CA SER A 149 -21.57 2.59 20.43
C SER A 149 -21.25 2.87 21.90
N PHE A 150 -20.11 3.50 22.20
CA PHE A 150 -19.76 3.87 23.58
C PHE A 150 -20.82 4.77 24.24
N ILE A 151 -21.30 5.80 23.54
CA ILE A 151 -22.30 6.74 24.08
C ILE A 151 -23.65 6.04 24.29
N THR A 152 -24.11 5.26 23.30
CA THR A 152 -25.45 4.65 23.36
C THR A 152 -25.54 3.50 24.37
N TYR A 153 -24.43 2.80 24.64
CA TYR A 153 -24.38 1.71 25.62
C TYR A 153 -23.93 2.15 27.02
N GLY A 154 -23.17 3.25 27.15
CA GLY A 154 -22.73 3.81 28.43
C GLY A 154 -23.85 4.49 29.23
N HIS A 155 -24.89 4.98 28.55
CA HIS A 155 -25.97 5.75 29.17
C HIS A 155 -27.28 5.00 29.44
N ARG A 156 -27.28 3.66 29.55
CA ARG A 156 -28.48 2.97 30.06
C ARG A 156 -28.62 3.25 31.57
N PRO A 157 -29.61 4.04 32.03
CA PRO A 157 -29.93 4.10 33.44
C PRO A 157 -30.34 2.70 33.88
N ALA A 158 -30.03 2.33 35.13
CA ALA A 158 -30.53 1.10 35.72
C ALA A 158 -32.07 1.06 35.54
N PRO A 159 -32.67 -0.11 35.22
CA PRO A 159 -34.12 -0.21 35.12
C PRO A 159 -34.71 0.17 36.47
N VAL A 160 -35.34 1.34 36.54
CA VAL A 160 -36.13 1.75 37.69
C VAL A 160 -37.31 0.77 37.74
N SER A 161 -37.30 -0.15 38.69
CA SER A 161 -38.48 -0.93 39.07
C SER A 161 -39.49 0.05 39.66
N GLY A 162 -40.32 0.61 38.80
CA GLY A 162 -41.40 1.52 39.17
C GLY A 162 -42.59 1.21 38.29
N ALA A 163 -43.42 0.28 38.73
CA ALA A 163 -44.80 0.19 38.27
C ALA A 163 -45.49 1.52 38.61
N ASN A 164 -45.88 2.28 37.58
CA ASN A 164 -47.13 3.05 37.49
C ASN A 164 -47.04 4.18 36.46
N GLY A 165 -48.01 4.20 35.54
CA GLY A 165 -48.60 5.43 35.00
C GLY A 165 -47.95 6.07 33.76
N GLY A 166 -48.72 6.14 32.67
CA GLY A 166 -48.58 7.21 31.67
C GLY A 166 -48.31 6.76 30.24
N ALA A 167 -49.33 6.24 29.56
CA ALA A 167 -49.31 6.01 28.12
C ALA A 167 -49.52 7.34 27.34
N THR A 168 -48.48 8.18 27.22
CA THR A 168 -48.56 9.37 26.34
C THR A 168 -47.25 9.88 25.72
N THR A 169 -46.11 9.20 25.90
CA THR A 169 -44.80 9.61 25.34
C THR A 169 -44.25 8.68 24.25
N THR A 170 -44.95 7.60 23.91
CA THR A 170 -44.38 6.47 23.15
C THR A 170 -44.20 6.70 21.65
N ALA A 171 -44.99 7.58 21.01
CA ALA A 171 -44.94 7.80 19.56
C ALA A 171 -43.72 8.62 19.10
N SER A 172 -43.30 9.61 19.89
CA SER A 172 -42.12 10.44 19.60
C SER A 172 -40.82 9.65 19.84
N GLU A 173 -40.75 8.91 20.96
CA GLU A 173 -39.59 8.08 21.29
C GLU A 173 -39.37 6.94 20.28
N THR A 174 -40.44 6.28 19.79
CA THR A 174 -40.31 5.22 18.78
C THR A 174 -39.85 5.76 17.43
N LYS A 175 -40.30 6.94 17.01
CA LYS A 175 -39.83 7.59 15.77
C LYS A 175 -38.34 7.97 15.85
N GLY A 176 -37.90 8.55 16.98
CA GLY A 176 -36.48 8.87 17.22
C GLY A 176 -35.57 7.63 17.29
N ARG A 177 -36.05 6.53 17.88
CA ARG A 177 -35.30 5.26 17.97
C ARG A 177 -35.17 4.56 16.61
N ARG A 178 -36.17 4.67 15.74
CA ARG A 178 -36.14 4.14 14.37
C ARG A 178 -35.15 4.91 13.49
N GLY A 179 -35.12 6.25 13.59
CA GLY A 179 -34.16 7.10 12.87
C GLY A 179 -32.70 6.83 13.25
N ARG A 180 -32.41 6.69 14.56
CA ARG A 180 -31.05 6.35 15.03
C ARG A 180 -30.57 4.99 14.54
N ARG A 181 -31.45 3.98 14.49
CA ARG A 181 -31.12 2.65 13.95
C ARG A 181 -30.83 2.69 12.45
N ALA A 182 -31.62 3.45 11.68
CA ALA A 182 -31.40 3.62 10.26
C ALA A 182 -30.06 4.32 9.98
N ALA A 183 -29.77 5.42 10.69
CA ALA A 183 -28.50 6.15 10.54
C ALA A 183 -27.27 5.27 10.88
N TYR A 184 -27.35 4.50 11.98
CA TYR A 184 -26.28 3.56 12.35
C TYR A 184 -26.07 2.46 11.29
N ALA A 185 -27.16 1.91 10.74
CA ALA A 185 -27.09 0.92 9.67
C ALA A 185 -26.43 1.51 8.41
N THR A 186 -26.79 2.74 8.02
CA THR A 186 -26.17 3.43 6.89
C THR A 186 -24.68 3.68 7.10
N LEU A 187 -24.29 4.26 8.24
CA LEU A 187 -22.88 4.51 8.56
C LEU A 187 -22.05 3.22 8.53
N ARG A 188 -22.62 2.13 9.04
CA ARG A 188 -22.00 0.81 9.00
C ARG A 188 -21.86 0.28 7.58
N SER A 189 -22.89 0.37 6.75
CA SER A 189 -22.80 -0.03 5.34
C SER A 189 -21.74 0.78 4.61
N CYS A 190 -21.67 2.10 4.82
CA CYS A 190 -20.63 2.95 4.26
C CYS A 190 -19.23 2.54 4.73
N PHE A 191 -19.06 2.22 6.01
CA PHE A 191 -17.79 1.70 6.55
C PHE A 191 -17.38 0.40 5.86
N LEU A 192 -18.30 -0.57 5.75
CA LEU A 192 -18.03 -1.86 5.13
C LEU A 192 -17.64 -1.69 3.66
N CYS A 193 -18.35 -0.84 2.91
CA CYS A 193 -18.01 -0.53 1.52
C CYS A 193 -16.64 0.13 1.42
N ALA A 194 -16.36 1.15 2.24
CA ALA A 194 -15.07 1.85 2.20
C ALA A 194 -13.89 0.92 2.54
N ALA A 195 -14.03 0.09 3.57
CA ALA A 195 -13.01 -0.89 3.95
C ALA A 195 -12.80 -1.96 2.85
N ALA A 196 -13.87 -2.46 2.24
CA ALA A 196 -13.78 -3.43 1.15
C ALA A 196 -13.12 -2.84 -0.11
N VAL A 197 -13.48 -1.61 -0.49
CA VAL A 197 -12.85 -0.91 -1.62
C VAL A 197 -11.38 -0.64 -1.32
N SER A 198 -11.03 -0.22 -0.11
CA SER A 198 -9.63 -0.03 0.30
C SER A 198 -8.82 -1.32 0.22
N ALA A 199 -9.37 -2.45 0.70
CA ALA A 199 -8.73 -3.76 0.61
C ALA A 199 -8.48 -4.16 -0.86
N MET A 200 -9.52 -4.07 -1.70
CA MET A 200 -9.43 -4.44 -3.11
C MET A 200 -8.46 -3.54 -3.87
N ALA A 201 -8.52 -2.22 -3.67
CA ALA A 201 -7.62 -1.28 -4.32
C ALA A 201 -6.16 -1.51 -3.91
N THR A 202 -5.89 -1.78 -2.63
CA THR A 202 -4.53 -2.10 -2.15
C THR A 202 -4.02 -3.42 -2.74
N PHE A 203 -4.87 -4.46 -2.79
CA PHE A 203 -4.53 -5.75 -3.39
C PHE A 203 -4.23 -5.61 -4.89
N LEU A 204 -5.07 -4.91 -5.64
CA LEU A 204 -4.83 -4.67 -7.06
C LEU A 204 -3.58 -3.80 -7.28
N ALA A 205 -3.35 -2.79 -6.44
CA ALA A 205 -2.13 -1.98 -6.49
C ALA A 205 -0.89 -2.84 -6.30
N GLN A 206 -0.94 -3.81 -5.36
CA GLN A 206 0.13 -4.79 -5.16
C GLN A 206 0.35 -5.64 -6.40
N CYS A 207 -0.70 -6.20 -7.01
CA CYS A 207 -0.59 -7.00 -8.23
C CYS A 207 0.02 -6.19 -9.38
N PHE A 208 -0.50 -5.01 -9.67
CA PHE A 208 0.02 -4.15 -10.74
C PHE A 208 1.44 -3.66 -10.45
N GLY A 209 1.79 -3.40 -9.19
CA GLY A 209 3.15 -3.07 -8.78
C GLY A 209 4.12 -4.21 -9.03
N ILE A 210 3.74 -5.46 -8.75
CA ILE A 210 4.55 -6.65 -9.07
C ILE A 210 4.71 -6.77 -10.58
N LEU A 211 3.64 -6.62 -11.36
CA LEU A 211 3.72 -6.72 -12.82
C LEU A 211 4.63 -5.64 -13.40
N GLY A 212 4.43 -4.38 -13.02
CA GLY A 212 5.14 -3.23 -13.60
C GLY A 212 6.58 -3.09 -13.11
N LEU A 213 6.80 -3.17 -11.80
CA LEU A 213 8.10 -2.86 -11.18
C LEU A 213 9.03 -4.07 -11.07
N VAL A 214 8.52 -5.29 -11.27
CA VAL A 214 9.31 -6.52 -11.17
C VAL A 214 9.25 -7.32 -12.46
N GLN A 215 8.08 -7.76 -12.91
CA GLN A 215 8.00 -8.71 -14.03
C GLN A 215 8.24 -8.08 -15.41
N SER A 216 7.81 -6.84 -15.60
CA SER A 216 7.94 -6.13 -16.87
C SER A 216 9.31 -5.46 -17.05
N GLN A 217 10.25 -5.65 -16.11
CA GLN A 217 11.59 -5.08 -16.22
C GLN A 217 12.42 -5.84 -17.28
N PRO A 218 13.01 -5.15 -18.27
CA PRO A 218 13.77 -5.78 -19.33
C PRO A 218 14.97 -6.59 -18.78
N ASP A 219 15.61 -6.09 -17.72
CA ASP A 219 16.74 -6.69 -17.03
C ASP A 219 16.43 -8.10 -16.51
N ASN A 220 15.19 -8.35 -16.07
CA ASN A 220 14.79 -9.65 -15.54
C ASN A 220 14.70 -10.72 -16.63
N GLY A 221 14.31 -10.33 -17.85
CA GLY A 221 14.31 -11.23 -19.01
C GLY A 221 15.73 -11.57 -19.47
N LEU A 222 16.62 -10.57 -19.48
CA LEU A 222 18.04 -10.75 -19.79
C LEU A 222 18.72 -11.66 -18.77
N TYR A 223 18.53 -11.41 -17.48
CA TYR A 223 19.09 -12.24 -16.39
C TYR A 223 18.62 -13.70 -16.49
N ALA A 224 17.34 -13.95 -16.78
CA ALA A 224 16.82 -15.31 -16.95
C ALA A 224 17.39 -16.03 -18.19
N SER A 225 17.72 -15.30 -19.26
CA SER A 225 18.33 -15.88 -20.45
C SER A 225 19.81 -16.24 -20.24
N PHE A 226 20.52 -15.48 -19.41
CA PHE A 226 21.93 -15.71 -19.07
C PHE A 226 22.11 -17.01 -18.27
N LEU A 227 21.27 -17.25 -17.26
CA LEU A 227 21.30 -18.49 -16.45
C LEU A 227 21.10 -19.76 -17.29
N ASN A 228 20.49 -19.66 -18.47
CA ASN A 228 20.23 -20.79 -19.37
C ASN A 228 21.34 -21.05 -20.41
N GLY A 229 22.51 -20.43 -20.26
CA GLY A 229 23.72 -20.79 -21.02
C GLY A 229 23.92 -20.07 -22.35
N ASN A 230 23.12 -19.05 -22.67
CA ASN A 230 23.39 -18.16 -23.79
C ASN A 230 24.34 -17.04 -23.34
N SER A 231 25.64 -17.31 -23.41
CA SER A 231 26.74 -16.45 -22.94
C SER A 231 27.06 -15.25 -23.85
N VAL A 232 26.14 -14.81 -24.71
CA VAL A 232 26.41 -13.75 -25.70
C VAL A 232 25.30 -12.72 -25.68
N LEU A 233 25.44 -11.72 -24.81
CA LEU A 233 24.87 -10.38 -25.01
C LEU A 233 25.72 -9.42 -24.17
N ASP A 234 26.26 -8.39 -24.85
CA ASP A 234 27.00 -7.24 -24.33
C ASP A 234 26.15 -6.38 -23.36
N GLY A 235 25.67 -6.99 -22.28
CA GLY A 235 24.95 -6.31 -21.20
C GLY A 235 25.86 -6.19 -19.98
N ASP A 236 25.90 -5.00 -19.39
CA ASP A 236 26.55 -4.79 -18.10
C ASP A 236 25.81 -5.62 -17.04
N LEU A 237 26.39 -6.77 -16.69
CA LEU A 237 25.81 -7.76 -15.79
C LEU A 237 26.09 -7.45 -14.32
N SER A 238 26.49 -6.22 -13.98
CA SER A 238 26.82 -5.80 -12.61
C SER A 238 25.61 -5.66 -11.67
N HIS A 239 24.46 -6.30 -11.97
CA HIS A 239 23.25 -6.18 -11.16
C HIS A 239 22.42 -7.48 -11.05
N ALA A 240 21.78 -7.65 -9.91
CA ALA A 240 20.73 -8.63 -9.69
C ALA A 240 19.44 -8.29 -10.49
N PRO A 241 18.49 -9.23 -10.62
CA PRO A 241 17.16 -8.91 -11.10
C PRO A 241 16.42 -7.98 -10.13
N TRP A 242 15.46 -7.23 -10.64
CA TRP A 242 14.48 -6.53 -9.82
C TRP A 242 13.67 -7.53 -9.01
N VAL A 243 13.54 -7.28 -7.70
CA VAL A 243 12.78 -8.12 -6.76
C VAL A 243 11.78 -7.28 -5.98
N GLN A 244 10.74 -7.94 -5.45
CA GLN A 244 9.73 -7.29 -4.60
C GLN A 244 10.37 -6.77 -3.31
N GLY A 245 10.17 -5.49 -3.02
CA GLY A 245 10.57 -4.87 -1.76
C GLY A 245 9.48 -4.98 -0.68
N TRP A 246 9.78 -4.45 0.50
CA TRP A 246 8.92 -4.53 1.69
C TRP A 246 7.55 -3.88 1.51
N ALA A 247 7.45 -2.83 0.69
CA ALA A 247 6.19 -2.15 0.47
C ALA A 247 5.19 -3.05 -0.29
N LEU A 248 5.67 -3.78 -1.30
CA LEU A 248 4.85 -4.74 -2.05
C LEU A 248 4.62 -6.02 -1.25
N SER A 249 5.62 -6.58 -0.58
CA SER A 249 5.48 -7.90 0.07
C SER A 249 4.80 -7.85 1.43
N VAL A 250 5.14 -6.87 2.27
CA VAL A 250 4.69 -6.80 3.67
C VAL A 250 3.62 -5.73 3.87
N TYR A 251 3.90 -4.48 3.52
CA TYR A 251 3.01 -3.37 3.88
C TYR A 251 1.69 -3.42 3.12
N ALA A 252 1.72 -3.62 1.80
CA ALA A 252 0.49 -3.78 1.02
C ALA A 252 -0.33 -4.98 1.51
N THR A 253 0.33 -6.13 1.77
CA THR A 253 -0.31 -7.35 2.29
C THR A 253 -1.03 -7.12 3.61
N LEU A 254 -0.32 -6.56 4.59
CA LEU A 254 -0.90 -6.26 5.89
C LEU A 254 -2.00 -5.18 5.78
N GLY A 255 -1.82 -4.20 4.90
CA GLY A 255 -2.78 -3.15 4.62
C GLY A 255 -4.13 -3.68 4.16
N TRP A 256 -4.16 -4.49 3.10
CA TRP A 256 -5.41 -5.05 2.58
C TRP A 256 -6.00 -6.12 3.48
N LEU A 257 -5.16 -6.96 4.12
CA LEU A 257 -5.63 -7.98 5.05
C LEU A 257 -6.32 -7.35 6.26
N CYS A 258 -5.71 -6.31 6.85
CA CYS A 258 -6.31 -5.59 7.97
C CYS A 258 -7.59 -4.85 7.56
N ALA A 259 -7.67 -4.28 6.35
CA ALA A 259 -8.92 -3.70 5.85
C ALA A 259 -10.03 -4.76 5.74
N ALA A 260 -9.72 -5.94 5.20
CA ALA A 260 -10.66 -7.06 5.11
C ALA A 260 -11.10 -7.57 6.49
N LEU A 261 -10.18 -7.68 7.45
CA LEU A 261 -10.48 -8.07 8.83
C LEU A 261 -11.32 -7.01 9.56
N ALA A 262 -11.08 -5.72 9.33
CA ALA A 262 -11.90 -4.64 9.86
C ALA A 262 -13.34 -4.73 9.36
N ALA A 263 -13.53 -4.98 8.05
CA ALA A 263 -14.84 -5.21 7.46
C ALA A 263 -15.51 -6.49 8.02
N GLY A 264 -14.76 -7.60 8.08
CA GLY A 264 -15.26 -8.89 8.56
C GLY A 264 -15.72 -8.86 10.02
N THR A 265 -14.91 -8.26 10.89
CA THR A 265 -15.26 -8.11 12.32
C THR A 265 -16.46 -7.19 12.53
N ALA A 266 -16.56 -6.09 11.78
CA ALA A 266 -17.73 -5.22 11.82
C ALA A 266 -18.99 -5.86 11.22
N ALA A 267 -18.85 -6.77 10.25
CA ALA A 267 -19.95 -7.55 9.70
C ALA A 267 -20.47 -8.58 10.74
N GLY A 268 -19.57 -9.29 11.42
CA GLY A 268 -19.88 -10.29 12.43
C GLY A 268 -20.63 -9.74 13.65
N TRP A 269 -20.31 -8.51 14.08
CA TRP A 269 -20.91 -7.85 15.24
C TRP A 269 -22.45 -7.76 15.23
N TYR A 270 -23.12 -7.85 14.06
CA TYR A 270 -24.58 -7.74 13.98
C TYR A 270 -25.31 -9.07 14.01
N ARG A 271 -24.60 -10.20 13.88
CA ARG A 271 -25.21 -11.53 14.01
C ARG A 271 -25.30 -12.00 15.46
N SER A 272 -24.68 -11.28 16.41
CA SER A 272 -24.60 -11.59 17.85
C SER A 272 -25.36 -10.59 18.71
#